data_AF-A0A930ETA9-F1
#
_entry.id   AF-A0A930ETA9-F1
#
_cell.length_a   1.000
_cell.length_b   1.000
_cell.length_c   1.000
_cell.angle_alpha   90.00
_cell.angle_beta   90.00
_cell.angle_gamma   90.00
#
_symmetry.space_group_name_H-M   'P 1'
#
loop_
_entity.id
_entity.type
_entity.pdbx_description
1 polymer ?
#
loop_
_entity_poly.entity_id
_entity_poly.type
_entity_poly.pdbx_seq_one_letter_code
_entity_poly.pdbx_strand_id
1 'polypeptide(L)'
;MDEQYFTDSSPASAEETHTIEVSARGFDLSMRVSSRVFSGSKLDLGTRQLLEIAPDLPKAGTFLDLGCGWGPIATIMSLESPNATVWAVDVNSRAVDLTQRNAQSNGASGV
;
A
#
# COMPACT_ATOMS: atom_id res chain seq x y z
N MET A 1 -5.41 -17.07 -22.52
CA MET A 1 -6.41 -16.07 -22.10
C MET A 1 -5.66 -15.19 -21.13
N ASP A 2 -5.38 -13.95 -21.52
CA ASP A 2 -4.63 -13.02 -20.69
C ASP A 2 -5.49 -12.64 -19.48
N GLU A 3 -5.11 -13.10 -18.29
CA GLU A 3 -5.74 -12.70 -17.03
C GLU A 3 -5.43 -11.22 -16.81
N GLN A 4 -6.43 -10.35 -17.04
CA GLN A 4 -6.32 -8.93 -16.73
C GLN A 4 -6.57 -8.69 -15.23
N TYR A 5 -5.91 -7.68 -14.67
CA TYR A 5 -5.96 -7.28 -13.24
C TYR A 5 -7.37 -7.03 -12.66
N PHE A 6 -8.42 -7.01 -13.48
CA PHE A 6 -9.79 -6.64 -13.11
C PHE A 6 -10.72 -7.82 -12.80
N THR A 7 -10.35 -9.06 -13.15
CA THR A 7 -11.30 -10.20 -13.09
C THR A 7 -11.23 -11.04 -11.82
N ASP A 8 -10.30 -10.76 -10.89
CA ASP A 8 -10.03 -11.67 -9.77
C ASP A 8 -10.52 -11.10 -8.44
N SER A 9 -11.61 -11.67 -7.93
CA SER A 9 -12.38 -11.21 -6.75
C SER A 9 -11.93 -11.86 -5.43
N SER A 10 -10.83 -12.61 -5.44
CA SER A 10 -10.38 -13.39 -4.28
C SER A 10 -9.20 -12.70 -3.59
N PRO A 11 -9.14 -12.70 -2.24
CA PRO A 11 -7.97 -12.27 -1.48
C PRO A 11 -6.70 -13.00 -1.93
N ALA A 12 -5.53 -12.40 -1.68
CA ALA A 12 -4.28 -13.05 -2.03
C ALA A 12 -4.08 -14.30 -1.16
N SER A 13 -3.87 -15.45 -1.79
CA SER A 13 -3.52 -16.66 -1.06
C SER A 13 -2.10 -16.53 -0.50
N ALA A 14 -1.76 -17.28 0.54
CA ALA A 14 -0.43 -17.24 1.13
C ALA A 14 0.67 -17.61 0.12
N GLU A 15 0.37 -18.54 -0.79
CA GLU A 15 1.29 -19.07 -1.82
C GLU A 15 1.58 -18.04 -2.93
N GLU A 16 0.71 -17.03 -3.09
CA GLU A 16 0.83 -15.98 -4.12
C GLU A 16 1.53 -14.71 -3.62
N THR A 17 2.00 -14.72 -2.37
CA THR A 17 2.58 -13.54 -1.74
C THR A 17 3.99 -13.79 -1.23
N HIS A 18 4.81 -12.75 -1.29
CA HIS A 18 6.09 -12.71 -0.60
C HIS A 18 6.26 -11.34 0.06
N THR A 19 7.24 -11.21 0.93
CA THR A 19 7.51 -9.96 1.65
C THR A 19 8.74 -9.28 1.05
N ILE A 20 8.67 -7.96 0.92
CA ILE A 20 9.79 -7.09 0.57
C ILE A 20 9.98 -6.05 1.66
N GLU A 21 11.22 -5.58 1.81
CA GLU A 21 11.54 -4.46 2.69
C GLU A 21 11.53 -3.15 1.90
N VAL A 22 10.89 -2.13 2.46
CA VAL A 22 10.74 -0.81 1.84
C VAL A 22 11.11 0.27 2.86
N SER A 23 12.14 1.05 2.55
CA SER A 23 12.49 2.24 3.31
C SER A 23 12.01 3.50 2.59
N ALA A 24 11.14 4.29 3.24
CA ALA A 24 10.65 5.55 2.70
C ALA A 24 10.18 6.49 3.81
N ARG A 25 10.40 7.80 3.65
CA ARG A 25 10.04 8.85 4.62
C ARG A 25 10.46 8.56 6.07
N GLY A 26 11.59 7.88 6.27
CA GLY A 26 12.11 7.54 7.59
C GLY A 26 11.49 6.30 8.25
N PHE A 27 10.64 5.55 7.53
CA PHE A 27 10.07 4.29 7.98
C PHE A 27 10.66 3.13 7.20
N ASP A 28 11.00 2.05 7.91
CA ASP A 28 11.34 0.75 7.35
C ASP A 28 10.11 -0.16 7.47
N LEU A 29 9.58 -0.58 6.32
CA LEU A 29 8.32 -1.29 6.20
C LEU A 29 8.54 -2.69 5.64
N SER A 30 7.96 -3.69 6.31
CA SER A 30 7.91 -5.06 5.81
C SER A 30 6.56 -5.26 5.10
N MET A 31 6.59 -5.38 3.77
CA MET A 31 5.41 -5.27 2.92
C MET A 31 5.16 -6.54 2.11
N ARG A 32 3.98 -7.12 2.27
CA ARG A 32 3.51 -8.25 1.48
C ARG A 32 3.07 -7.79 0.10
N VAL A 33 3.60 -8.44 -0.93
CA VAL A 33 3.34 -8.15 -2.34
C VAL A 33 2.91 -9.41 -3.07
N SER A 34 2.24 -9.23 -4.21
CA SER A 34 1.83 -10.33 -5.10
C SER A 34 2.10 -9.93 -6.55
N SER A 35 2.50 -10.89 -7.38
CA SER A 35 2.67 -10.68 -8.84
C SER A 35 1.37 -10.31 -9.56
N ARG A 36 0.21 -10.54 -8.93
CA ARG A 36 -1.12 -10.16 -9.43
C ARG A 36 -1.55 -8.74 -9.03
N VAL A 37 -0.66 -7.98 -8.38
CA VAL A 37 -0.85 -6.57 -8.01
C VAL A 37 0.32 -5.75 -8.57
N PHE A 38 0.06 -4.50 -8.92
CA PHE A 38 1.05 -3.61 -9.52
C PHE A 38 2.35 -3.54 -8.70
N SER A 39 3.49 -3.57 -9.40
CA SER A 39 4.84 -3.57 -8.83
C SER A 39 5.05 -4.62 -7.72
N GLY A 40 4.58 -5.84 -7.94
CA GLY A 40 4.60 -6.93 -6.96
C GLY A 40 5.96 -7.53 -6.57
N SER A 41 7.08 -6.86 -6.87
CA SER A 41 8.44 -7.35 -6.56
C SER A 41 9.38 -6.29 -5.97
N LYS A 42 9.00 -5.01 -6.03
CA LYS A 42 9.76 -3.88 -5.47
C LYS A 42 8.85 -2.65 -5.35
N LEU A 43 9.27 -1.66 -4.58
CA LEU A 43 8.65 -0.33 -4.66
C LEU A 43 8.82 0.24 -6.09
N ASP A 44 7.71 0.66 -6.68
CA ASP A 44 7.73 1.33 -7.99
C ASP A 44 8.56 2.62 -7.94
N LEU A 45 9.24 2.95 -9.04
CA LEU A 45 10.10 4.12 -9.10
C LEU A 45 9.30 5.43 -9.02
N GLY A 46 8.11 5.49 -9.62
CA GLY A 46 7.21 6.63 -9.54
C GLY A 46 6.68 6.80 -8.12
N THR A 47 6.25 5.72 -7.46
CA THR A 47 5.84 5.76 -6.05
C THR A 47 6.98 6.24 -5.14
N ARG A 48 8.21 5.75 -5.36
CA ARG A 48 9.39 6.21 -4.61
C ARG A 48 9.63 7.70 -4.79
N GLN A 49 9.62 8.17 -6.04
CA GLN A 49 9.83 9.58 -6.36
C GLN A 49 8.76 10.46 -5.72
N LEU A 50 7.48 10.04 -5.76
CA LEU A 50 6.38 10.74 -5.13
C LEU A 50 6.60 10.90 -3.63
N LEU A 51 6.95 9.82 -2.93
CA LEU A 51 7.20 9.83 -1.48
C LEU A 51 8.40 10.69 -1.08
N GLU A 52 9.38 10.86 -1.98
CA GLU A 52 10.56 11.70 -1.74
C GLU A 52 10.27 13.19 -1.88
N ILE A 53 9.41 13.58 -2.82
CA ILE A 53 9.15 15.01 -3.14
C ILE A 53 7.86 15.55 -2.53
N ALA A 54 6.96 14.68 -2.08
CA ALA A 54 5.71 15.09 -1.48
C ALA A 54 5.98 15.95 -0.24
N PRO A 55 5.18 17.00 0.01
CA PRO A 55 5.31 17.77 1.23
C PRO A 55 5.00 16.91 2.46
N ASP A 56 5.37 17.42 3.63
CA ASP A 56 4.93 16.85 4.91
C ASP A 56 3.41 16.87 5.01
N LEU A 57 2.86 15.78 5.52
CA LEU A 57 1.42 15.61 5.66
C LEU A 57 0.87 16.42 6.85
N PRO A 58 -0.39 16.90 6.78
CA PRO A 58 -1.07 17.45 7.93
C PRO A 58 -1.14 16.45 9.08
N LYS A 59 -1.00 16.89 10.34
CA LYS A 59 -0.99 15.97 11.51
C LYS A 59 -2.27 15.14 11.70
N ALA A 60 -3.38 15.54 11.07
CA ALA A 60 -4.70 14.91 11.14
C ALA A 60 -5.53 15.29 9.90
N GLY A 61 -6.63 14.57 9.68
CA GLY A 61 -7.57 14.83 8.59
C GLY A 61 -8.06 13.56 7.93
N THR A 62 -8.66 13.70 6.75
CA THR A 62 -9.06 12.57 5.90
C THR A 62 -8.20 12.57 4.64
N PHE A 63 -7.41 11.52 4.43
CA PHE A 63 -6.54 11.35 3.27
C PHE A 63 -7.10 10.29 2.33
N LEU A 64 -6.65 10.30 1.08
CA LEU A 64 -7.07 9.36 0.04
C LEU A 64 -5.84 8.86 -0.72
N ASP A 65 -5.68 7.54 -0.76
CA ASP A 65 -4.77 6.82 -1.65
C ASP A 65 -5.62 6.13 -2.73
N LEU A 66 -5.60 6.68 -3.94
CA LEU A 66 -6.42 6.25 -5.08
C LEU A 66 -5.61 5.32 -5.98
N GLY A 67 -6.00 4.04 -6.02
CA GLY A 67 -5.20 2.98 -6.65
C GLY A 67 -4.10 2.50 -5.72
N CYS A 68 -4.49 2.10 -4.50
CA CYS A 68 -3.55 1.85 -3.41
C CYS A 68 -2.59 0.67 -3.65
N GLY A 69 -2.90 -0.25 -4.57
CA GLY A 69 -2.05 -1.41 -4.84
C GLY A 69 -1.81 -2.23 -3.56
N TRP A 70 -0.56 -2.52 -3.21
CA TRP A 70 -0.23 -3.21 -1.96
C TRP A 70 0.00 -2.25 -0.77
N GLY A 71 -0.33 -0.96 -0.92
CA GLY A 71 -0.51 0.00 0.17
C GLY A 71 0.72 0.75 0.71
N PRO A 72 1.82 0.97 -0.04
CA PRO A 72 2.97 1.70 0.51
C PRO A 72 2.63 3.14 0.89
N ILE A 73 1.87 3.84 0.03
CA ILE A 73 1.52 5.24 0.26
C ILE A 73 0.56 5.36 1.44
N ALA A 74 -0.54 4.60 1.45
CA ALA A 74 -1.48 4.57 2.56
C ALA A 74 -0.82 4.26 3.92
N THR A 75 0.09 3.28 3.96
CA THR A 75 0.83 2.92 5.19
C THR A 75 1.67 4.09 5.69
N ILE A 76 2.43 4.75 4.81
CA ILE A 76 3.24 5.92 5.18
C ILE A 76 2.36 7.10 5.61
N MET A 77 1.25 7.35 4.91
CA MET A 77 0.31 8.41 5.29
C MET A 77 -0.19 8.24 6.73
N SER A 78 -0.56 7.03 7.12
CA SER A 78 -1.03 6.75 8.48
C SER A 78 0.08 6.82 9.53
N LEU A 79 1.32 6.43 9.20
CA LEU A 79 2.45 6.50 10.13
C LEU A 79 2.93 7.94 10.36
N GLU A 80 3.00 8.73 9.29
CA GLU A 80 3.39 10.14 9.35
C GLU A 80 2.31 11.00 10.01
N SER A 81 1.03 10.63 9.85
CA SER A 81 -0.11 11.33 10.43
C SER A 81 -1.01 10.40 11.27
N PRO A 82 -0.62 10.02 12.50
CA PRO A 82 -1.33 9.03 13.31
C PRO A 82 -2.77 9.40 13.70
N ASN A 83 -3.15 10.67 13.58
CA ASN A 83 -4.51 11.14 13.86
C ASN A 83 -5.35 11.35 12.58
N ALA A 84 -4.85 10.92 11.42
CA ALA A 84 -5.60 10.96 10.17
C ALA A 84 -6.36 9.66 9.94
N THR A 85 -7.47 9.75 9.20
CA THR A 85 -8.14 8.62 8.56
C THR A 85 -7.70 8.56 7.12
N VAL A 86 -7.14 7.44 6.68
CA VAL A 86 -6.63 7.21 5.33
C VAL A 86 -7.59 6.29 4.60
N TRP A 87 -8.22 6.77 3.54
CA TRP A 87 -8.98 5.93 2.63
C TRP A 87 -8.04 5.37 1.57
N ALA A 88 -7.77 4.07 1.63
CA ALA A 88 -7.04 3.37 0.58
C ALA A 88 -8.02 2.60 -0.30
N VAL A 89 -8.12 2.99 -1.58
CA VAL A 89 -9.11 2.43 -2.49
C VAL A 89 -8.44 1.85 -3.73
N ASP A 90 -8.92 0.70 -4.18
CA ASP A 90 -8.49 0.06 -5.42
C ASP A 90 -9.67 -0.72 -6.00
N VAL A 91 -9.70 -0.87 -7.32
CA VAL A 91 -10.70 -1.71 -7.99
C VAL A 91 -10.38 -3.20 -7.81
N ASN A 92 -9.11 -3.51 -7.51
CA ASN A 92 -8.66 -4.86 -7.27
C ASN A 92 -8.80 -5.23 -5.78
N SER A 93 -9.73 -6.13 -5.46
CA SER A 93 -9.95 -6.60 -4.08
C SER A 93 -8.68 -7.20 -3.42
N ARG A 94 -7.78 -7.78 -4.22
CA ARG A 94 -6.48 -8.30 -3.76
C ARG A 94 -5.54 -7.19 -3.31
N ALA A 95 -5.57 -6.04 -3.99
CA ALA A 95 -4.82 -4.84 -3.60
C ALA A 95 -5.33 -4.28 -2.26
N VAL A 96 -6.65 -4.18 -2.09
CA VAL A 96 -7.27 -3.74 -0.83
C VAL A 96 -6.90 -4.66 0.34
N ASP A 97 -6.97 -5.98 0.17
CA ASP A 97 -6.57 -6.97 1.18
C ASP A 97 -5.08 -6.86 1.55
N LEU A 98 -4.19 -6.75 0.55
CA LEU A 98 -2.75 -6.55 0.82
C LEU A 98 -2.49 -5.24 1.56
N THR A 99 -3.13 -4.16 1.15
CA THR A 99 -3.01 -2.85 1.80
C THR A 99 -3.43 -2.93 3.27
N GLN A 100 -4.58 -3.54 3.57
CA GLN A 100 -5.05 -3.70 4.94
C GLN A 100 -4.06 -4.51 5.79
N ARG A 101 -3.58 -5.65 5.28
CA ARG A 101 -2.63 -6.50 5.99
C ARG A 101 -1.29 -5.79 6.24
N ASN A 102 -0.81 -5.06 5.25
CA ASN A 102 0.46 -4.34 5.33
C ASN A 102 0.38 -3.15 6.29
N ALA A 103 -0.72 -2.38 6.24
CA ALA A 103 -0.94 -1.31 7.19
C ALA A 103 -0.97 -1.86 8.63
N GLN A 104 -1.74 -2.93 8.86
CA GLN A 104 -1.82 -3.57 10.17
C GLN A 104 -0.47 -4.10 10.65
N SER A 105 0.31 -4.79 9.81
CA SER A 105 1.60 -5.36 10.22
C SER A 105 2.66 -4.32 10.51
N ASN A 106 2.55 -3.13 9.93
CA ASN A 106 3.47 -2.02 10.15
C ASN A 106 2.95 -0.99 11.18
N GLY A 107 1.83 -1.29 11.87
CA GLY A 107 1.29 -0.42 12.92
C GLY A 107 0.55 0.83 12.41
N ALA A 108 0.22 0.88 11.12
CA ALA A 108 -0.54 1.96 10.49
C ALA A 108 -2.05 1.76 10.72
N SER A 109 -2.54 2.12 11.91
CA SER A 109 -3.94 1.89 12.33
C SER A 109 -4.96 2.85 11.71
N GLY A 110 -4.51 3.87 10.97
CA GLY A 110 -5.38 4.88 10.36
C GLY A 110 -5.91 4.51 8.97
N VAL A 111 -5.50 3.36 8.42
CA VAL A 111 -5.85 2.85 7.08
C VAL A 111 -7.05 1.90 7.16
#